data_AF-A0AAW1PBD2-F1
#
_entry.id   AF-A0AAW1PBD2-F1
#
_cell.length_a   1.000
_cell.length_b   1.000
_cell.length_c   1.000
_cell.angle_alpha   90.00
_cell.angle_beta   90.00
_cell.angle_gamma   90.00
#
_symmetry.space_group_name_H-M   'P 1'
#
loop_
_entity.id
_entity.type
_entity.pdbx_description
1 polymer ?
#
loop_
_entity_poly.entity_id
_entity_poly.type
_entity_poly.pdbx_seq_one_letter_code
_entity_poly.pdbx_strand_id
1 'polypeptide(L)'
;MAAGVGRHLSQTISRTATILTSAKVPALPRLSRSCFQSSSQHTSSTQNGLARRPLLPRQFQSAGAPRGATRPHATFVVAASSAVAEPGDYVQVHYTGTLEDGTQFDSSRQRSPLEFIIGAGRVIQGFDDAVTGLAVGETRKQTVPSENGYGSHRPDLIVAIPAKAAPDGLAAGATVQLSNGMQARVLDVTKDQITIDANHELAGKTLIFDVELMKLVKGSQIESATFAAGCFWGPELRFQRVPGVIVTKVGYSQADRTDLTYEEVCSGLTGAAEVVQVMYDPQEVSYRQLVDVFFQGHNPTQKDRQGGDEGTQYRSGIYWHTPEQRQIAEEALKDAQTDWPEPIVTELEEVKNFTEAEQHHQQYLARGGRFGQPQNPSKGCDDPIRCYG
;
A
#
# COMPACT_ATOMS: atom_id res chain seq x y z
N MET A 1 -42.42 14.51 13.72
CA MET A 1 -42.49 15.37 14.92
C MET A 1 -41.11 15.41 15.56
N ALA A 2 -40.73 16.57 16.12
CA ALA A 2 -39.43 16.97 16.69
C ALA A 2 -38.28 17.06 15.66
N ALA A 3 -37.85 18.21 15.11
CA ALA A 3 -37.68 19.59 15.58
C ALA A 3 -36.60 19.79 16.65
N GLY A 4 -35.43 20.29 16.21
CA GLY A 4 -34.65 21.32 16.91
C GLY A 4 -33.39 20.90 17.65
N VAL A 5 -32.22 20.99 16.99
CA VAL A 5 -30.98 21.60 17.55
C VAL A 5 -30.14 22.15 16.38
N GLY A 6 -30.54 23.32 15.87
CA GLY A 6 -29.71 24.15 14.99
C GLY A 6 -29.36 25.42 15.75
N ARG A 7 -28.06 25.64 16.00
CA ARG A 7 -27.35 26.85 16.48
C ARG A 7 -26.34 26.47 17.57
N HIS A 8 -25.13 26.07 17.20
CA HIS A 8 -23.93 26.28 18.03
C HIS A 8 -22.57 26.05 17.34
N LEU A 9 -22.42 26.38 16.05
CA LEU A 9 -21.11 26.27 15.37
C LEU A 9 -20.66 27.53 14.62
N SER A 10 -21.40 28.65 14.72
CA SER A 10 -21.10 29.88 13.97
C SER A 10 -20.21 30.90 14.72
N GLN A 11 -19.56 30.54 15.84
CA GLN A 11 -18.83 31.52 16.68
C GLN A 11 -17.42 31.15 17.13
N THR A 12 -16.79 30.09 16.60
CA THR A 12 -15.42 29.70 17.04
C THR A 12 -14.33 29.86 15.97
N ILE A 13 -14.63 30.40 14.79
CA ILE A 13 -13.63 30.66 13.72
C ILE A 13 -13.31 32.17 13.62
N SER A 14 -13.27 32.85 14.77
CA SER A 14 -12.78 34.22 14.85
C SER A 14 -11.91 34.33 16.09
N ARG A 15 -10.60 34.59 15.88
CA ARG A 15 -9.45 34.49 16.81
C ARG A 15 -8.83 33.08 16.74
N THR A 16 -7.62 32.84 16.22
CA THR A 16 -6.38 33.63 16.30
C THR A 16 -5.44 33.09 15.21
N ALA A 17 -5.07 33.89 14.20
CA ALA A 17 -3.96 33.58 13.31
C ALA A 17 -2.80 34.51 13.68
N THR A 18 -1.86 33.99 14.46
CA THR A 18 -0.62 34.69 14.80
C THR A 18 0.50 34.14 13.93
N ILE A 19 0.94 34.94 12.96
CA ILE A 19 2.19 34.75 12.23
C ILE A 19 3.30 35.30 13.13
N LEU A 20 4.21 34.44 13.59
CA LEU A 20 5.38 34.86 14.38
C LEU A 20 6.51 35.31 13.46
N THR A 21 6.82 36.60 13.52
CA THR A 21 8.07 37.20 13.05
C THR A 21 9.11 37.25 14.18
N SER A 22 10.38 37.20 13.79
CA SER A 22 11.57 37.02 14.62
C SER A 22 11.82 38.08 15.72
N ALA A 23 12.25 37.62 16.90
CA ALA A 23 13.10 38.39 17.82
C ALA A 23 13.99 37.46 18.67
N LYS A 24 15.23 37.91 18.93
CA LYS A 24 16.35 37.24 19.61
C LYS A 24 16.19 37.11 21.15
N VAL A 25 17.08 36.29 21.73
CA VAL A 25 17.72 36.32 23.09
C VAL A 25 17.24 35.18 24.04
N PRO A 26 18.05 34.56 24.96
CA PRO A 26 19.52 34.39 25.13
C PRO A 26 19.97 32.89 25.16
N ALA A 27 21.25 32.65 25.44
CA ALA A 27 21.94 31.34 25.41
C ALA A 27 21.93 30.52 26.74
N LEU A 28 22.19 29.21 26.58
CA LEU A 28 22.76 28.17 27.50
C LEU A 28 21.78 27.12 28.09
N PRO A 29 22.21 25.86 28.38
CA PRO A 29 23.48 25.18 28.08
C PRO A 29 23.34 23.94 27.16
N ARG A 30 24.49 23.50 26.64
CA ARG A 30 24.67 22.36 25.71
C ARG A 30 24.40 21.02 26.39
N LEU A 31 23.59 20.16 25.76
CA LEU A 31 23.63 18.70 25.92
C LEU A 31 23.65 18.03 24.54
N SER A 32 24.27 16.87 24.50
CA SER A 32 25.13 16.33 23.44
C SER A 32 24.45 15.93 22.12
N ARG A 33 24.98 16.46 21.02
CA ARG A 33 24.88 15.88 19.67
C ARG A 33 25.77 14.62 19.62
N SER A 34 25.16 13.43 19.56
CA SER A 34 25.85 12.22 19.11
C SER A 34 24.87 11.29 18.40
N CYS A 35 24.44 11.69 17.21
CA CYS A 35 23.97 10.76 16.19
C CYS A 35 23.90 11.45 14.83
N PHE A 36 24.87 12.31 14.49
CA PHE A 36 24.95 12.89 13.14
C PHE A 36 26.39 13.29 12.81
N GLN A 37 26.90 12.75 11.70
CA GLN A 37 28.15 13.02 10.98
C GLN A 37 29.40 12.17 11.31
N SER A 38 29.78 11.31 10.35
CA SER A 38 31.05 11.37 9.59
C SER A 38 30.90 10.43 8.39
N SER A 39 30.73 10.93 7.16
CA SER A 39 31.71 11.45 6.19
C SER A 39 32.54 10.37 5.47
N SER A 40 32.17 10.20 4.19
CA SER A 40 33.02 10.12 3.00
C SER A 40 34.55 10.03 3.14
N GLN A 41 35.09 9.20 2.23
CA GLN A 41 36.45 9.11 1.66
C GLN A 41 37.38 8.03 2.23
N HIS A 42 37.53 6.94 1.47
CA HIS A 42 38.82 6.53 0.92
C HIS A 42 38.65 5.59 -0.27
N THR A 43 39.10 6.05 -1.43
CA THR A 43 39.45 5.21 -2.58
C THR A 43 40.68 4.38 -2.23
N SER A 44 40.59 3.05 -2.30
CA SER A 44 41.74 2.22 -2.65
C SER A 44 41.26 0.97 -3.38
N SER A 45 41.81 0.82 -4.58
CA SER A 45 41.69 -0.32 -5.45
C SER A 45 42.28 -1.57 -4.79
N THR A 46 41.52 -2.67 -4.79
CA THR A 46 42.14 -3.98 -4.99
C THR A 46 41.16 -4.87 -5.76
N GLN A 47 41.44 -5.03 -7.05
CA GLN A 47 40.89 -6.11 -7.85
C GLN A 47 41.33 -7.43 -7.23
N ASN A 48 40.40 -8.34 -7.00
CA ASN A 48 40.67 -9.76 -7.15
C ASN A 48 39.40 -10.43 -7.66
N GLY A 49 39.41 -10.69 -8.96
CA GLY A 49 38.39 -11.45 -9.64
C GLY A 49 38.53 -12.94 -9.32
N LEU A 50 37.40 -13.57 -9.03
CA LEU A 50 37.20 -15.00 -9.23
C LEU A 50 35.82 -15.16 -9.88
N ALA A 51 35.81 -15.04 -11.21
CA ALA A 51 34.68 -15.40 -12.05
C ALA A 51 34.40 -16.90 -11.87
N ARG A 52 33.28 -17.25 -11.22
CA ARG A 52 32.78 -18.63 -11.17
C ARG A 52 31.93 -18.88 -12.42
N ARG A 53 32.36 -19.89 -13.18
CA ARG A 53 31.72 -20.42 -14.39
C ARG A 53 30.26 -20.82 -14.12
N PRO A 54 29.34 -20.61 -15.08
CA PRO A 54 27.99 -21.13 -14.98
C PRO A 54 28.00 -22.66 -15.23
N LEU A 55 27.41 -23.41 -14.29
CA LEU A 55 27.11 -24.83 -14.44
C LEU A 55 25.89 -24.96 -15.36
N LEU A 56 26.08 -25.64 -16.50
CA LEU A 56 25.00 -26.04 -17.39
C LEU A 56 24.07 -27.05 -16.68
N PRO A 57 22.74 -26.97 -16.88
CA PRO A 57 21.83 -27.97 -16.33
C PRO A 57 22.01 -29.33 -17.03
N ARG A 58 22.17 -30.38 -16.22
CA ARG A 58 22.17 -31.79 -16.69
C ARG A 58 20.84 -32.10 -17.38
N GLN A 59 20.92 -32.56 -18.62
CA GLN A 59 19.81 -33.15 -19.35
C GLN A 59 19.29 -34.39 -18.59
N PHE A 60 18.03 -34.34 -18.15
CA PHE A 60 17.29 -35.52 -17.75
C PHE A 60 16.97 -36.34 -19.01
N GLN A 61 17.55 -37.53 -19.12
CA GLN A 61 17.17 -38.52 -20.10
C GLN A 61 15.82 -39.12 -19.69
N SER A 62 14.82 -39.02 -20.56
CA SER A 62 13.51 -39.65 -20.38
C SER A 62 13.61 -41.15 -20.65
N ALA A 63 13.36 -41.97 -19.63
CA ALA A 63 13.13 -43.40 -19.80
C ALA A 63 11.72 -43.61 -20.41
N GLY A 64 11.65 -44.44 -21.45
CA GLY A 64 10.44 -44.69 -22.24
C GLY A 64 9.32 -45.36 -21.45
N ALA A 65 8.09 -44.88 -21.67
CA ALA A 65 6.86 -45.49 -21.17
C ALA A 65 6.37 -46.61 -22.13
N PRO A 66 5.80 -47.72 -21.63
CA PRO A 66 5.20 -48.73 -22.47
C PRO A 66 3.85 -48.24 -23.04
N ARG A 67 3.61 -48.57 -24.31
CA ARG A 67 2.36 -48.30 -25.04
C ARG A 67 1.25 -49.22 -24.54
N GLY A 68 0.05 -48.66 -24.34
CA GLY A 68 -1.20 -49.43 -24.35
C GLY A 68 -2.08 -49.27 -23.12
N ALA A 69 -2.78 -48.14 -23.03
CA ALA A 69 -4.09 -48.05 -22.37
C ALA A 69 -4.77 -46.75 -22.83
N THR A 70 -5.79 -46.87 -23.67
CA THR A 70 -6.69 -45.77 -24.02
C THR A 70 -7.42 -45.32 -22.76
N ARG A 71 -6.93 -44.26 -22.12
CA ARG A 71 -7.67 -43.54 -21.08
C ARG A 71 -8.83 -42.81 -21.74
N PRO A 72 -10.06 -42.89 -21.20
CA PRO A 72 -11.14 -42.04 -21.67
C PRO A 72 -10.69 -40.57 -21.47
N HIS A 73 -10.74 -39.78 -22.54
CA HIS A 73 -10.63 -38.34 -22.43
C HIS A 73 -11.83 -37.85 -21.61
N ALA A 74 -11.61 -37.67 -20.32
CA ALA A 74 -12.53 -36.91 -19.49
C ALA A 74 -12.45 -35.46 -19.98
N THR A 75 -13.43 -35.07 -20.79
CA THR A 75 -13.70 -33.67 -21.08
C THR A 75 -14.09 -33.03 -19.76
N PHE A 76 -13.15 -32.36 -19.08
CA PHE A 76 -13.48 -31.50 -17.97
C PHE A 76 -14.25 -30.32 -18.55
N VAL A 77 -15.58 -30.38 -18.44
CA VAL A 77 -16.39 -29.18 -18.47
C VAL A 77 -16.02 -28.43 -17.20
N VAL A 78 -15.17 -27.41 -17.30
CA VAL A 78 -15.02 -26.43 -16.24
C VAL A 78 -16.40 -25.80 -16.14
N ALA A 79 -17.16 -26.15 -15.10
CA ALA A 79 -18.36 -25.42 -14.77
C ALA A 79 -17.93 -23.96 -14.61
N ALA A 80 -18.44 -23.07 -15.47
CA ALA A 80 -18.28 -21.65 -15.27
C ALA A 80 -18.72 -21.36 -13.84
N SER A 81 -17.77 -20.92 -13.01
CA SER A 81 -18.04 -20.66 -11.61
C SER A 81 -19.21 -19.67 -11.55
N SER A 82 -20.32 -20.09 -10.95
CA SER A 82 -21.48 -19.22 -10.69
C SER A 82 -21.24 -18.28 -9.51
N ALA A 83 -19.99 -18.17 -9.06
CA ALA A 83 -19.61 -17.27 -7.97
C ALA A 83 -19.78 -15.83 -8.43
N VAL A 84 -20.54 -15.08 -7.64
CA VAL A 84 -20.69 -13.65 -7.80
C VAL A 84 -19.86 -12.93 -6.75
N ALA A 85 -19.48 -11.70 -7.07
CA ALA A 85 -18.71 -10.84 -6.19
C ALA A 85 -19.54 -10.38 -4.99
N GLU A 86 -18.99 -10.49 -3.78
CA GLU A 86 -19.65 -10.14 -2.53
C GLU A 86 -18.72 -9.27 -1.65
N PRO A 87 -19.26 -8.52 -0.67
CA PRO A 87 -18.43 -7.79 0.28
C PRO A 87 -17.38 -8.69 0.95
N GLY A 88 -16.14 -8.21 1.01
CA GLY A 88 -14.98 -8.96 1.50
C GLY A 88 -14.21 -9.75 0.44
N ASP A 89 -14.75 -9.90 -0.77
CA ASP A 89 -14.01 -10.49 -1.88
C ASP A 89 -13.00 -9.51 -2.48
N TYR A 90 -11.90 -10.05 -3.01
CA TYR A 90 -10.97 -9.29 -3.84
C TYR A 90 -11.40 -9.37 -5.31
N VAL A 91 -11.40 -8.21 -5.97
CA VAL A 91 -11.78 -8.09 -7.37
C VAL A 91 -10.77 -7.28 -8.17
N GLN A 92 -10.65 -7.62 -9.45
CA GLN A 92 -10.03 -6.76 -10.44
C GLN A 92 -11.09 -6.37 -11.46
N VAL A 93 -11.21 -5.07 -11.76
CA VAL A 93 -12.25 -4.56 -12.67
C VAL A 93 -11.67 -3.60 -13.71
N HIS A 94 -12.17 -3.72 -14.94
CA HIS A 94 -12.10 -2.62 -15.88
C HIS A 94 -13.32 -1.73 -15.73
N TYR A 95 -13.14 -0.41 -15.88
CA TYR A 95 -14.26 0.52 -15.85
C TYR A 95 -14.07 1.71 -16.78
N THR A 96 -15.18 2.34 -17.14
CA THR A 96 -15.24 3.67 -17.74
C THR A 96 -16.26 4.51 -16.98
N GLY A 97 -15.83 5.64 -16.46
CA GLY A 97 -16.67 6.60 -15.74
C GLY A 97 -17.05 7.78 -16.64
N THR A 98 -18.36 8.02 -16.78
CA THR A 98 -18.91 9.15 -17.55
C THR A 98 -19.91 9.96 -16.72
N LEU A 99 -20.11 11.22 -17.09
CA LEU A 99 -21.22 12.05 -16.62
C LEU A 99 -22.50 11.78 -17.45
N GLU A 100 -23.63 12.34 -17.02
CA GLU A 100 -24.92 12.20 -17.72
C GLU A 100 -24.91 12.77 -19.14
N ASP A 101 -24.06 13.76 -19.42
CA ASP A 101 -23.86 14.33 -20.75
C ASP A 101 -22.95 13.50 -21.66
N GLY A 102 -22.44 12.36 -21.16
CA GLY A 102 -21.52 11.46 -21.86
C GLY A 102 -20.04 11.82 -21.73
N THR A 103 -19.69 12.91 -21.03
CA THR A 103 -18.29 13.28 -20.80
C THR A 103 -17.60 12.22 -19.95
N GLN A 104 -16.54 11.61 -20.48
CA GLN A 104 -15.70 10.68 -19.73
C GLN A 104 -14.78 11.44 -18.77
N PHE A 105 -14.82 11.09 -17.48
CA PHE A 105 -13.92 11.67 -16.47
C PHE A 105 -12.75 10.74 -16.12
N ASP A 106 -12.91 9.41 -16.26
CA ASP A 106 -11.84 8.44 -16.01
C ASP A 106 -12.11 7.09 -16.69
N SER A 107 -11.06 6.29 -16.91
CA SER A 107 -11.18 4.90 -17.36
C SER A 107 -9.92 4.11 -17.05
N SER A 108 -10.09 2.82 -16.72
CA SER A 108 -8.97 1.90 -16.56
C SER A 108 -8.59 1.16 -17.84
N ARG A 109 -9.27 1.37 -18.98
CA ARG A 109 -9.06 0.60 -20.24
C ARG A 109 -7.66 0.75 -20.86
N GLN A 110 -6.91 1.78 -20.48
CA GLN A 110 -5.55 2.07 -20.98
C GLN A 110 -4.47 1.82 -19.92
N ARG A 111 -4.82 1.21 -18.79
CA ARG A 111 -3.92 0.89 -17.68
C ARG A 111 -4.30 -0.45 -17.04
N SER A 112 -3.57 -0.88 -16.01
CA SER A 112 -3.94 -2.08 -15.26
C SER A 112 -5.37 -1.97 -14.70
N PRO A 113 -6.10 -3.09 -14.60
CA PRO A 113 -7.40 -3.13 -13.92
C PRO A 113 -7.32 -2.49 -12.52
N LEU A 114 -8.43 -1.91 -12.08
CA LEU A 114 -8.54 -1.44 -10.72
C LEU A 114 -8.74 -2.64 -9.80
N GLU A 115 -7.94 -2.73 -8.75
CA GLU A 115 -7.95 -3.83 -7.79
C GLU A 115 -8.37 -3.33 -6.42
N PHE A 116 -9.31 -4.01 -5.75
CA PHE A 116 -9.75 -3.66 -4.41
C PHE A 116 -10.51 -4.82 -3.73
N ILE A 117 -10.75 -4.69 -2.43
CA ILE A 117 -11.65 -5.56 -1.66
C ILE A 117 -13.00 -4.86 -1.54
N ILE A 118 -14.07 -5.52 -1.95
CA ILE A 118 -15.43 -4.95 -1.95
C ILE A 118 -15.85 -4.59 -0.53
N GLY A 119 -16.31 -3.36 -0.33
CA GLY A 119 -16.77 -2.87 0.96
C GLY A 119 -15.65 -2.50 1.95
N ALA A 120 -14.39 -2.52 1.50
CA ALA A 120 -13.25 -2.06 2.31
C ALA A 120 -13.13 -0.52 2.38
N GLY A 121 -14.05 0.22 1.75
CA GLY A 121 -14.05 1.70 1.75
C GLY A 121 -12.91 2.32 0.94
N ARG A 122 -12.33 1.57 -0.02
CA ARG A 122 -11.25 2.04 -0.90
C ARG A 122 -11.75 2.74 -2.16
N VAL A 123 -13.02 2.54 -2.50
CA VAL A 123 -13.73 3.18 -3.61
C VAL A 123 -15.01 3.85 -3.08
N ILE A 124 -15.64 4.69 -3.90
CA ILE A 124 -16.95 5.28 -3.57
C ILE A 124 -18.02 4.17 -3.46
N GLN A 125 -18.98 4.35 -2.57
CA GLN A 125 -20.01 3.33 -2.28
C GLN A 125 -20.74 2.85 -3.53
N GLY A 126 -21.14 3.77 -4.42
CA GLY A 126 -21.85 3.39 -5.64
C GLY A 126 -21.00 2.59 -6.63
N PHE A 127 -19.67 2.67 -6.55
CA PHE A 127 -18.77 1.83 -7.34
C PHE A 127 -18.63 0.43 -6.72
N ASP A 128 -18.54 0.34 -5.39
CA ASP A 128 -18.64 -0.94 -4.66
C ASP A 128 -19.95 -1.67 -5.02
N ASP A 129 -21.07 -0.95 -5.02
CA ASP A 129 -22.39 -1.48 -5.37
C ASP A 129 -22.45 -1.92 -6.86
N ALA A 130 -21.77 -1.19 -7.75
CA ALA A 130 -21.72 -1.53 -9.18
C ALA A 130 -21.06 -2.90 -9.43
N VAL A 131 -20.06 -3.26 -8.63
CA VAL A 131 -19.31 -4.52 -8.77
C VAL A 131 -19.98 -5.67 -8.03
N THR A 132 -20.64 -5.39 -6.92
CA THR A 132 -21.32 -6.40 -6.11
C THR A 132 -22.35 -7.17 -6.93
N GLY A 133 -22.30 -8.49 -6.86
CA GLY A 133 -23.18 -9.41 -7.57
C GLY A 133 -22.78 -9.72 -9.02
N LEU A 134 -21.66 -9.19 -9.52
CA LEU A 134 -21.14 -9.56 -10.85
C LEU A 134 -20.46 -10.92 -10.83
N ALA A 135 -20.64 -11.70 -11.89
CA ALA A 135 -19.77 -12.84 -12.20
C ALA A 135 -18.55 -12.40 -13.03
N VAL A 136 -17.46 -13.19 -13.00
CA VAL A 136 -16.27 -12.90 -13.82
C VAL A 136 -16.62 -12.90 -15.31
N GLY A 137 -16.21 -11.85 -16.02
CA GLY A 137 -16.54 -11.57 -17.42
C GLY A 137 -17.86 -10.82 -17.61
N GLU A 138 -18.65 -10.61 -16.56
CA GLU A 138 -19.88 -9.82 -16.63
C GLU A 138 -19.58 -8.31 -16.66
N THR A 139 -20.38 -7.59 -17.43
CA THR A 139 -20.36 -6.12 -17.51
C THR A 139 -21.65 -5.53 -16.95
N ARG A 140 -21.56 -4.44 -16.19
CA ARG A 140 -22.73 -3.69 -15.71
C ARG A 140 -22.52 -2.20 -15.85
N LYS A 141 -23.56 -1.55 -16.39
CA LYS A 141 -23.71 -0.11 -16.35
C LYS A 141 -24.50 0.31 -15.12
N GLN A 142 -23.87 1.04 -14.21
CA GLN A 142 -24.46 1.53 -12.97
C GLN A 142 -24.51 3.06 -12.96
N THR A 143 -25.69 3.60 -12.68
CA THR A 143 -25.85 5.02 -12.36
C THR A 143 -25.65 5.20 -10.85
N VAL A 144 -24.76 6.11 -10.48
CA VAL A 144 -24.36 6.41 -9.11
C VAL A 144 -24.77 7.86 -8.81
N PRO A 145 -25.86 8.07 -8.06
CA PRO A 145 -26.24 9.38 -7.56
C PRO A 145 -25.13 10.01 -6.71
N SER A 146 -25.13 11.34 -6.61
CA SER A 146 -24.06 12.10 -5.93
C SER A 146 -23.83 11.63 -4.49
N GLU A 147 -24.88 11.25 -3.76
CA GLU A 147 -24.85 10.75 -2.38
C GLU A 147 -24.05 9.46 -2.21
N ASN A 148 -24.01 8.60 -3.24
CA ASN A 148 -23.23 7.36 -3.27
C ASN A 148 -21.90 7.54 -4.02
N GLY A 149 -21.65 8.74 -4.56
CA GLY A 149 -20.41 9.15 -5.20
C GLY A 149 -19.60 10.08 -4.30
N TYR A 150 -19.49 11.35 -4.70
CA TYR A 150 -18.67 12.36 -4.02
C TYR A 150 -19.47 13.31 -3.11
N GLY A 151 -20.71 12.94 -2.77
CA GLY A 151 -21.64 13.75 -2.00
C GLY A 151 -22.24 14.91 -2.79
N SER A 152 -23.13 15.65 -2.15
CA SER A 152 -23.69 16.89 -2.71
C SER A 152 -22.63 17.99 -2.78
N HIS A 153 -22.76 18.89 -3.76
CA HIS A 153 -21.97 20.12 -3.77
C HIS A 153 -22.39 21.02 -2.60
N ARG A 154 -21.40 21.45 -1.82
CA ARG A 154 -21.59 22.13 -0.54
C ARG A 154 -21.22 23.60 -0.64
N PRO A 155 -22.20 24.53 -0.55
CA PRO A 155 -21.92 25.96 -0.61
C PRO A 155 -21.00 26.46 0.52
N ASP A 156 -20.98 25.77 1.66
CA ASP A 156 -20.13 26.09 2.81
C ASP A 156 -18.65 25.75 2.59
N LEU A 157 -18.32 24.99 1.54
CA LEU A 157 -16.94 24.73 1.10
C LEU A 157 -16.45 25.75 0.06
N ILE A 158 -17.27 26.73 -0.31
CA ILE A 158 -16.84 27.89 -1.08
C ILE A 158 -16.34 28.94 -0.09
N VAL A 159 -15.04 29.23 -0.14
CA VAL A 159 -14.36 30.08 0.83
C VAL A 159 -13.70 31.26 0.13
N ALA A 160 -13.91 32.46 0.66
CA ALA A 160 -13.14 33.63 0.29
C ALA A 160 -11.93 33.78 1.21
N ILE A 161 -10.73 33.73 0.64
CA ILE A 161 -9.47 33.92 1.35
C ILE A 161 -8.87 35.28 0.99
N PRO A 162 -8.19 35.98 1.93
CA PRO A 162 -7.49 37.22 1.60
C PRO A 162 -6.46 37.00 0.50
N ALA A 163 -6.42 37.86 -0.52
CA ALA A 163 -5.50 37.71 -1.66
C ALA A 163 -4.03 37.65 -1.22
N LYS A 164 -3.68 38.36 -0.14
CA LYS A 164 -2.33 38.37 0.47
C LYS A 164 -1.87 37.00 1.01
N ALA A 165 -2.80 36.10 1.28
CA ALA A 165 -2.51 34.76 1.81
C ALA A 165 -2.35 33.71 0.70
N ALA A 166 -2.62 34.06 -0.56
CA ALA A 166 -2.53 33.15 -1.68
C ALA A 166 -1.25 33.41 -2.52
N PRO A 167 -0.75 32.40 -3.24
CA PRO A 167 0.35 32.58 -4.17
C PRO A 167 0.05 33.64 -5.24
N ASP A 168 1.08 34.39 -5.64
CA ASP A 168 0.97 35.33 -6.77
C ASP A 168 0.66 34.58 -8.08
N GLY A 169 -0.10 35.22 -8.96
CA GLY A 169 -0.38 34.71 -10.31
C GLY A 169 -1.55 33.72 -10.42
N LEU A 170 -2.38 33.59 -9.39
CA LEU A 170 -3.62 32.81 -9.48
C LEU A 170 -4.64 33.47 -10.43
N ALA A 171 -5.32 32.62 -11.21
CA ALA A 171 -6.38 33.01 -12.13
C ALA A 171 -7.65 32.20 -11.85
N ALA A 172 -8.81 32.78 -12.15
CA ALA A 172 -10.07 32.06 -12.12
C ALA A 172 -10.02 30.82 -13.03
N GLY A 173 -10.57 29.71 -12.55
CA GLY A 173 -10.52 28.39 -13.18
C GLY A 173 -9.31 27.55 -12.82
N ALA A 174 -8.26 28.12 -12.19
CA ALA A 174 -7.09 27.35 -11.77
C ALA A 174 -7.43 26.35 -10.66
N THR A 175 -6.79 25.18 -10.67
CA THR A 175 -6.81 24.23 -9.56
C THR A 175 -5.61 24.46 -8.67
N VAL A 176 -5.83 24.61 -7.37
CA VAL A 176 -4.80 24.83 -6.35
C VAL A 176 -4.83 23.72 -5.32
N GLN A 177 -3.67 23.41 -4.74
CA GLN A 177 -3.58 22.51 -3.59
C GLN A 177 -3.50 23.32 -2.30
N LEU A 178 -4.42 23.06 -1.39
CA LEU A 178 -4.47 23.65 -0.06
C LEU A 178 -3.42 23.01 0.86
N SER A 179 -3.09 23.67 1.96
CA SER A 179 -2.08 23.21 2.93
C SER A 179 -2.43 21.87 3.59
N ASN A 180 -3.71 21.51 3.62
CA ASN A 180 -4.19 20.20 4.09
C ASN A 180 -4.15 19.11 2.98
N GLY A 181 -3.57 19.42 1.82
CA GLY A 181 -3.45 18.51 0.68
C GLY A 181 -4.68 18.43 -0.23
N MET A 182 -5.81 19.04 0.15
CA MET A 182 -7.02 19.05 -0.68
C MET A 182 -6.83 19.91 -1.92
N GLN A 183 -7.48 19.54 -3.02
CA GLN A 183 -7.56 20.39 -4.20
C GLN A 183 -8.77 21.32 -4.09
N ALA A 184 -8.62 22.55 -4.56
CA ALA A 184 -9.69 23.52 -4.66
C ALA A 184 -9.62 24.23 -6.01
N ARG A 185 -10.77 24.63 -6.55
CA ARG A 185 -10.86 25.39 -7.78
C ARG A 185 -11.01 26.87 -7.49
N VAL A 186 -10.18 27.70 -8.09
CA VAL A 186 -10.30 29.16 -7.99
C VAL A 186 -11.53 29.59 -8.80
N LEU A 187 -12.52 30.18 -8.15
CA LEU A 187 -13.72 30.70 -8.80
C LEU A 187 -13.53 32.15 -9.25
N ASP A 188 -12.92 32.97 -8.40
CA ASP A 188 -12.76 34.41 -8.66
C ASP A 188 -11.51 34.95 -7.96
N VAL A 189 -10.88 35.96 -8.58
CA VAL A 189 -9.66 36.62 -8.08
C VAL A 189 -9.86 38.14 -8.14
N THR A 190 -9.88 38.76 -6.97
CA THR A 190 -9.95 40.22 -6.82
C THR A 190 -8.68 40.77 -6.17
N LYS A 191 -8.57 42.10 -6.07
CA LYS A 191 -7.45 42.75 -5.39
C LYS A 191 -7.37 42.39 -3.90
N ASP A 192 -8.51 42.12 -3.27
CA ASP A 192 -8.60 41.95 -1.82
C ASP A 192 -8.77 40.49 -1.41
N GLN A 193 -9.44 39.68 -2.24
CA GLN A 193 -9.81 38.30 -1.92
C GLN A 193 -9.78 37.37 -3.15
N ILE A 194 -9.59 36.09 -2.88
CA ILE A 194 -9.71 35.00 -3.83
C ILE A 194 -10.79 34.07 -3.33
N THR A 195 -11.74 33.73 -4.20
CA THR A 195 -12.80 32.76 -3.89
C THR A 195 -12.37 31.41 -4.42
N ILE A 196 -12.35 30.40 -3.54
CA ILE A 196 -12.03 29.02 -3.89
C ILE A 196 -13.22 28.11 -3.59
N ASP A 197 -13.39 27.08 -4.41
CA ASP A 197 -14.32 25.99 -4.20
C ASP A 197 -13.53 24.74 -3.78
N ALA A 198 -13.65 24.35 -2.51
CA ALA A 198 -12.97 23.17 -1.96
C ALA A 198 -13.80 21.88 -2.09
N ASN A 199 -14.93 21.91 -2.81
CA ASN A 199 -15.64 20.69 -3.16
C ASN A 199 -14.81 19.81 -4.10
N HIS A 200 -15.04 18.49 -4.03
CA HIS A 200 -14.56 17.60 -5.07
C HIS A 200 -15.15 18.00 -6.43
N GLU A 201 -14.39 17.92 -7.52
CA GLU A 201 -14.85 18.34 -8.86
C GLU A 201 -16.13 17.61 -9.32
N LEU A 202 -16.27 16.37 -8.88
CA LEU A 202 -17.44 15.51 -9.15
C LEU A 202 -18.56 15.62 -8.10
N ALA A 203 -18.43 16.47 -7.07
CA ALA A 203 -19.47 16.65 -6.07
C ALA A 203 -20.76 17.22 -6.69
N GLY A 204 -21.90 16.68 -6.28
CA GLY A 204 -23.23 17.03 -6.80
C GLY A 204 -23.54 16.47 -8.20
N LYS A 205 -22.61 15.73 -8.82
CA LYS A 205 -22.84 15.11 -10.13
C LYS A 205 -23.31 13.66 -9.97
N THR A 206 -24.22 13.25 -10.84
CA THR A 206 -24.53 11.82 -11.07
C THR A 206 -23.44 11.23 -11.95
N LEU A 207 -22.87 10.12 -11.50
CA LEU A 207 -21.84 9.38 -12.23
C LEU A 207 -22.44 8.15 -12.88
N ILE A 208 -21.91 7.76 -14.02
CA ILE A 208 -22.28 6.53 -14.71
C ILE A 208 -21.01 5.72 -14.88
N PHE A 209 -21.01 4.50 -14.36
CA PHE A 209 -19.91 3.57 -14.52
C PHE A 209 -20.33 2.41 -15.40
N ASP A 210 -19.55 2.12 -16.43
CA ASP A 210 -19.56 0.84 -17.13
C ASP A 210 -18.42 0.00 -16.56
N VAL A 211 -18.74 -1.08 -15.84
CA VAL A 211 -17.78 -1.90 -15.09
C VAL A 211 -17.78 -3.32 -15.61
N GLU A 212 -16.61 -3.90 -15.79
CA GLU A 212 -16.36 -5.27 -16.20
C GLU A 212 -15.54 -5.98 -15.14
N LEU A 213 -16.07 -7.09 -14.59
CA LEU A 213 -15.36 -7.87 -13.60
C LEU A 213 -14.35 -8.81 -14.28
N MET A 214 -13.06 -8.55 -14.09
CA MET A 214 -11.97 -9.29 -14.72
C MET A 214 -11.53 -10.50 -13.89
N LYS A 215 -11.51 -10.36 -12.57
CA LYS A 215 -11.06 -11.39 -11.64
C LYS A 215 -11.83 -11.29 -10.33
N LEU A 216 -12.11 -12.45 -9.72
CA LEU A 216 -12.73 -12.60 -8.42
C LEU A 216 -11.96 -13.63 -7.60
N VAL A 217 -11.55 -13.26 -6.39
CA VAL A 217 -11.03 -14.17 -5.37
C VAL A 217 -11.93 -14.03 -4.15
N LYS A 218 -12.51 -15.15 -3.70
CA LYS A 218 -13.42 -15.11 -2.56
C LYS A 218 -12.65 -14.74 -1.30
N GLY A 219 -13.22 -13.88 -0.46
CA GLY A 219 -12.56 -13.44 0.78
C GLY A 219 -12.15 -14.61 1.68
N SER A 220 -12.92 -15.70 1.69
CA SER A 220 -12.62 -16.94 2.42
C SER A 220 -11.44 -17.75 1.87
N GLN A 221 -10.97 -17.44 0.68
CA GLN A 221 -9.81 -18.06 0.03
C GLN A 221 -8.53 -17.23 0.21
N ILE A 222 -8.65 -16.00 0.70
CA ILE A 222 -7.49 -15.13 0.91
C ILE A 222 -6.81 -15.52 2.22
N GLU A 223 -5.50 -15.74 2.15
CA GLU A 223 -4.67 -16.04 3.31
C GLU A 223 -3.80 -14.84 3.70
N SER A 224 -3.35 -14.82 4.95
CA SER A 224 -2.46 -13.78 5.48
C SER A 224 -1.09 -14.36 5.85
N ALA A 225 -0.04 -13.61 5.58
CA ALA A 225 1.33 -13.89 6.00
C ALA A 225 1.95 -12.62 6.60
N THR A 226 2.77 -12.72 7.64
CA THR A 226 3.40 -11.55 8.27
C THR A 226 4.91 -11.74 8.37
N PHE A 227 5.67 -10.75 7.92
CA PHE A 227 7.13 -10.79 7.85
C PHE A 227 7.76 -9.51 8.43
N ALA A 228 8.82 -9.64 9.23
CA ALA A 228 9.69 -8.56 9.69
C ALA A 228 11.06 -8.67 9.01
N ALA A 229 11.48 -7.66 8.26
CA ALA A 229 12.69 -7.72 7.43
C ALA A 229 13.46 -6.40 7.40
N GLY A 230 13.55 -5.72 8.56
CA GLY A 230 14.09 -4.37 8.67
C GLY A 230 13.05 -3.29 8.43
N CYS A 231 13.48 -2.11 7.97
CA CYS A 231 12.59 -1.01 7.61
C CYS A 231 11.51 -1.49 6.63
N PHE A 232 10.25 -1.48 7.05
CA PHE A 232 9.14 -2.14 6.35
C PHE A 232 8.81 -1.59 4.94
N TRP A 233 9.37 -0.43 4.55
CA TRP A 233 9.11 0.22 3.26
C TRP A 233 9.63 -0.60 2.07
N GLY A 234 10.85 -1.13 2.19
CA GLY A 234 11.45 -1.97 1.17
C GLY A 234 10.76 -3.33 1.04
N PRO A 235 10.59 -4.08 2.14
CA PRO A 235 9.82 -5.32 2.17
C PRO A 235 8.40 -5.18 1.63
N GLU A 236 7.67 -4.11 1.97
CA GLU A 236 6.32 -3.89 1.44
C GLU A 236 6.34 -3.81 -0.09
N LEU A 237 7.19 -2.96 -0.66
CA LEU A 237 7.32 -2.83 -2.11
C LEU A 237 7.72 -4.14 -2.78
N ARG A 238 8.55 -4.97 -2.12
CA ARG A 238 8.92 -6.28 -2.62
C ARG A 238 7.70 -7.20 -2.73
N PHE A 239 6.90 -7.30 -1.69
CA PHE A 239 5.69 -8.12 -1.70
C PHE A 239 4.61 -7.56 -2.64
N GLN A 240 4.51 -6.24 -2.80
CA GLN A 240 3.61 -5.62 -3.79
C GLN A 240 3.86 -6.14 -5.19
N ARG A 241 5.10 -6.43 -5.56
CA ARG A 241 5.49 -6.90 -6.90
C ARG A 241 5.25 -8.39 -7.12
N VAL A 242 4.85 -9.16 -6.11
CA VAL A 242 4.62 -10.60 -6.25
C VAL A 242 3.24 -10.86 -6.87
N PRO A 243 3.14 -11.51 -8.05
CA PRO A 243 1.86 -11.99 -8.57
C PRO A 243 1.16 -12.91 -7.56
N GLY A 244 -0.16 -12.81 -7.41
CA GLY A 244 -0.92 -13.51 -6.37
C GLY A 244 -1.00 -12.80 -5.02
N VAL A 245 -0.11 -11.83 -4.71
CA VAL A 245 -0.31 -10.93 -3.56
C VAL A 245 -1.43 -9.94 -3.88
N ILE A 246 -2.41 -9.85 -2.99
CA ILE A 246 -3.62 -9.04 -3.13
C ILE A 246 -3.45 -7.68 -2.46
N VAL A 247 -3.08 -7.67 -1.18
CA VAL A 247 -2.94 -6.45 -0.38
C VAL A 247 -1.68 -6.57 0.46
N THR A 248 -0.93 -5.48 0.57
CA THR A 248 0.15 -5.33 1.55
C THR A 248 -0.22 -4.22 2.52
N LYS A 249 0.12 -4.40 3.78
CA LYS A 249 0.04 -3.37 4.81
C LYS A 249 1.29 -3.39 5.65
N VAL A 250 1.85 -2.23 5.95
CA VAL A 250 2.90 -2.10 6.96
C VAL A 250 2.30 -1.86 8.33
N GLY A 251 2.98 -2.33 9.38
CA GLY A 251 2.48 -2.21 10.73
C GLY A 251 3.49 -2.64 11.79
N TYR A 252 2.98 -2.76 13.00
CA TYR A 252 3.72 -3.16 14.18
C TYR A 252 3.11 -4.45 14.73
N SER A 253 3.95 -5.43 15.06
CA SER A 253 3.51 -6.72 15.60
C SER A 253 4.48 -7.24 16.66
N GLN A 254 4.14 -8.33 17.33
CA GLN A 254 4.92 -8.97 18.41
C GLN A 254 4.99 -8.22 19.74
N ALA A 255 4.26 -7.12 19.90
CA ALA A 255 4.04 -6.51 21.20
C ALA A 255 2.78 -7.07 21.87
N ASP A 256 2.75 -7.02 23.20
CA ASP A 256 1.58 -7.47 23.99
C ASP A 256 0.38 -6.51 23.90
N ARG A 257 0.56 -5.28 23.40
CA ARG A 257 -0.50 -4.27 23.22
C ARG A 257 -0.76 -3.97 21.74
N THR A 258 -1.95 -3.45 21.44
CA THR A 258 -2.47 -3.20 20.09
C THR A 258 -2.56 -1.71 19.69
N ASP A 259 -2.27 -0.80 20.61
CA ASP A 259 -2.35 0.65 20.45
C ASP A 259 -0.95 1.29 20.36
N LEU A 260 -0.18 0.87 19.37
CA LEU A 260 1.20 1.36 19.17
C LEU A 260 1.26 2.48 18.13
N THR A 261 2.05 3.53 18.43
CA THR A 261 2.45 4.53 17.43
C THR A 261 3.88 4.31 16.95
N TYR A 262 4.22 4.90 15.80
CA TYR A 262 5.58 4.88 15.28
C TYR A 262 6.62 5.37 16.29
N GLU A 263 6.34 6.48 16.99
CA GLU A 263 7.26 7.07 17.97
C GLU A 263 7.53 6.14 19.14
N GLU A 264 6.52 5.41 19.59
CA GLU A 264 6.66 4.43 20.66
C GLU A 264 7.49 3.23 20.20
N VAL A 265 7.26 2.73 18.99
CA VAL A 265 8.04 1.62 18.44
C VAL A 265 9.51 2.03 18.23
N CYS A 266 9.76 3.25 17.76
CA CYS A 266 11.11 3.80 17.61
C CYS A 266 11.88 3.91 18.93
N SER A 267 11.20 3.91 20.08
CA SER A 267 11.89 3.88 21.39
C SER A 267 12.61 2.55 21.66
N GLY A 268 12.22 1.47 20.97
CA GLY A 268 12.71 0.11 21.19
C GLY A 268 12.15 -0.57 22.44
N LEU A 269 11.27 0.10 23.20
CA LEU A 269 10.76 -0.38 24.49
C LEU A 269 9.47 -1.20 24.39
N THR A 270 8.83 -1.24 23.23
CA THR A 270 7.52 -1.88 23.03
C THR A 270 7.62 -3.39 22.79
N GLY A 271 8.80 -3.87 22.40
CA GLY A 271 9.01 -5.24 21.91
C GLY A 271 8.45 -5.48 20.50
N ALA A 272 7.85 -4.46 19.86
CA ALA A 272 7.27 -4.61 18.53
C ALA A 272 8.36 -4.78 17.45
N ALA A 273 8.02 -5.47 16.37
CA ALA A 273 8.74 -5.44 15.09
C ALA A 273 7.98 -4.59 14.07
N GLU A 274 8.71 -3.88 13.21
CA GLU A 274 8.16 -3.42 11.94
C GLU A 274 7.90 -4.63 11.04
N VAL A 275 6.66 -4.73 10.56
CA VAL A 275 6.20 -5.87 9.76
C VAL A 275 5.48 -5.43 8.51
N VAL A 276 5.46 -6.34 7.53
CA VAL A 276 4.52 -6.33 6.42
C VAL A 276 3.54 -7.47 6.62
N GLN A 277 2.24 -7.15 6.68
CA GLN A 277 1.17 -8.12 6.52
C GLN A 277 0.81 -8.21 5.03
N VAL A 278 0.85 -9.43 4.50
CA VAL A 278 0.61 -9.76 3.10
C VAL A 278 -0.65 -10.61 3.03
N MET A 279 -1.69 -10.10 2.36
CA MET A 279 -2.86 -10.88 1.98
C MET A 279 -2.65 -11.41 0.57
N TYR A 280 -2.84 -12.71 0.34
CA TYR A 280 -2.52 -13.36 -0.93
C TYR A 280 -3.55 -14.43 -1.32
N ASP A 281 -3.59 -14.72 -2.62
CA ASP A 281 -4.33 -15.83 -3.20
C ASP A 281 -3.44 -17.09 -3.22
N PRO A 282 -3.70 -18.10 -2.38
CA PRO A 282 -2.91 -19.34 -2.33
C PRO A 282 -2.97 -20.16 -3.63
N GLN A 283 -3.93 -19.88 -4.53
CA GLN A 283 -4.00 -20.50 -5.85
C GLN A 283 -2.97 -19.91 -6.83
N GLU A 284 -2.51 -18.68 -6.61
CA GLU A 284 -1.54 -18.00 -7.48
C GLU A 284 -0.13 -17.91 -6.88
N VAL A 285 -0.04 -17.76 -5.56
CA VAL A 285 1.23 -17.75 -4.83
C VAL A 285 1.12 -18.53 -3.54
N SER A 286 2.00 -19.51 -3.36
CA SER A 286 2.08 -20.29 -2.13
C SER A 286 2.76 -19.51 -1.01
N TYR A 287 2.44 -19.83 0.24
CA TYR A 287 3.16 -19.32 1.40
C TYR A 287 4.67 -19.56 1.30
N ARG A 288 5.10 -20.72 0.79
CA ARG A 288 6.52 -21.04 0.57
C ARG A 288 7.21 -20.02 -0.33
N GLN A 289 6.58 -19.65 -1.44
CA GLN A 289 7.13 -18.64 -2.35
C GLN A 289 7.25 -17.27 -1.67
N LEU A 290 6.30 -16.89 -0.80
CA LEU A 290 6.41 -15.66 -0.01
C LEU A 290 7.59 -15.71 0.97
N VAL A 291 7.83 -16.85 1.62
CA VAL A 291 9.00 -17.06 2.48
C VAL A 291 10.31 -17.01 1.68
N ASP A 292 10.33 -17.55 0.46
CA ASP A 292 11.51 -17.45 -0.42
C ASP A 292 11.77 -15.98 -0.82
N VAL A 293 10.73 -15.20 -1.15
CA VAL A 293 10.81 -13.76 -1.43
C VAL A 293 11.33 -12.98 -0.22
N PHE A 294 10.90 -13.38 0.99
CA PHE A 294 11.40 -12.82 2.24
C PHE A 294 12.92 -13.00 2.39
N PHE A 295 13.43 -14.22 2.25
CA PHE A 295 14.87 -14.51 2.40
C PHE A 295 15.74 -13.88 1.31
N GLN A 296 15.24 -13.77 0.07
CA GLN A 296 15.92 -13.04 -1.00
C GLN A 296 16.02 -11.52 -0.75
N GLY A 297 15.20 -11.02 0.17
CA GLY A 297 14.92 -9.60 0.31
C GLY A 297 15.69 -8.84 1.39
N HIS A 298 16.41 -9.54 2.26
CA HIS A 298 17.10 -8.93 3.40
C HIS A 298 18.25 -9.81 3.85
N ASN A 299 19.11 -9.32 4.75
CA ASN A 299 20.10 -10.15 5.41
C ASN A 299 19.50 -10.78 6.68
N PRO A 300 19.22 -12.10 6.72
CA PRO A 300 18.57 -12.78 7.83
C PRO A 300 19.56 -13.17 8.96
N THR A 301 20.85 -12.83 8.85
CA THR A 301 21.89 -13.13 9.87
C THR A 301 22.19 -11.92 10.77
N GLN A 302 21.60 -10.76 10.46
CA GLN A 302 21.73 -9.54 11.25
C GLN A 302 20.71 -9.52 12.39
N LYS A 303 21.20 -9.69 13.63
CA LYS A 303 20.36 -9.61 14.82
C LYS A 303 20.00 -8.16 15.13
N ASP A 304 18.71 -7.87 15.33
CA ASP A 304 18.17 -6.57 15.73
C ASP A 304 18.70 -5.41 14.86
N ARG A 305 18.87 -5.68 13.57
CA ARG A 305 19.42 -4.75 12.58
C ARG A 305 19.08 -5.20 11.16
N GLN A 306 18.88 -4.23 10.27
CA GLN A 306 18.95 -4.48 8.83
C GLN A 306 19.68 -3.34 8.13
N GLY A 307 20.82 -3.64 7.51
CA GLY A 307 21.65 -2.64 6.86
C GLY A 307 22.10 -1.54 7.83
N GLY A 308 21.71 -0.29 7.59
CA GLY A 308 22.01 0.85 8.46
C GLY A 308 20.99 1.10 9.57
N ASP A 309 19.87 0.37 9.58
CA ASP A 309 18.79 0.52 10.56
C ASP A 309 19.03 -0.43 11.73
N GLU A 310 19.38 0.10 12.91
CA GLU A 310 19.70 -0.67 14.12
C GLU A 310 18.60 -0.52 15.18
N GLY A 311 18.18 -1.65 15.77
CA GLY A 311 17.12 -1.71 16.77
C GLY A 311 16.30 -2.99 16.68
N THR A 312 15.72 -3.40 17.80
CA THR A 312 14.90 -4.62 17.89
C THR A 312 13.71 -4.57 16.93
N GLN A 313 13.17 -3.39 16.64
CA GLN A 313 12.09 -3.20 15.67
C GLN A 313 12.47 -3.60 14.23
N TYR A 314 13.77 -3.66 13.90
CA TYR A 314 14.28 -4.02 12.57
C TYR A 314 14.75 -5.47 12.47
N ARG A 315 14.45 -6.30 13.47
CA ARG A 315 14.83 -7.73 13.48
C ARG A 315 14.20 -8.50 12.31
N SER A 316 14.83 -9.62 11.98
CA SER A 316 14.30 -10.59 11.02
C SER A 316 13.29 -11.51 11.74
N GLY A 317 12.09 -11.66 11.19
CA GLY A 317 11.05 -12.51 11.78
C GLY A 317 10.02 -13.00 10.77
N ILE A 318 9.57 -14.24 10.96
CA ILE A 318 8.42 -14.83 10.27
C ILE A 318 7.35 -15.09 11.34
N TYR A 319 6.18 -14.48 11.15
CA TYR A 319 5.07 -14.59 12.09
C TYR A 319 3.92 -15.36 11.44
N TRP A 320 3.79 -16.63 11.82
CA TRP A 320 2.85 -17.55 11.20
C TRP A 320 1.44 -17.39 11.77
N HIS A 321 0.45 -17.58 10.91
CA HIS A 321 -0.99 -17.51 11.24
C HIS A 321 -1.60 -18.89 11.45
N THR A 322 -0.96 -19.95 10.94
CA THR A 322 -1.41 -21.34 11.09
C THR A 322 -0.24 -22.30 11.37
N PRO A 323 -0.51 -23.48 11.95
CA PRO A 323 0.51 -24.52 12.12
C PRO A 323 1.16 -24.98 10.80
N GLU A 324 0.41 -24.98 9.70
CA GLU A 324 0.93 -25.33 8.37
C GLU A 324 1.95 -24.30 7.89
N GLN A 325 1.68 -22.99 8.07
CA GLN A 325 2.64 -21.93 7.78
C GLN A 325 3.92 -22.10 8.61
N ARG A 326 3.78 -22.42 9.90
CA ARG A 326 4.94 -22.71 10.76
C ARG A 326 5.81 -23.82 10.17
N GLN A 327 5.21 -24.96 9.80
CA GLN A 327 5.97 -26.09 9.24
C GLN A 327 6.70 -25.68 7.94
N ILE A 328 6.00 -25.00 7.03
CA ILE A 328 6.60 -24.54 5.77
C ILE A 328 7.76 -23.58 6.04
N ALA A 329 7.62 -22.66 6.99
CA ALA A 329 8.67 -21.72 7.37
C ALA A 329 9.87 -22.41 8.04
N GLU A 330 9.65 -23.42 8.89
CA GLU A 330 10.73 -24.23 9.49
C GLU A 330 11.55 -24.96 8.42
N GLU A 331 10.90 -25.50 7.39
CA GLU A 331 11.57 -26.14 6.26
C GLU A 331 12.33 -25.10 5.40
N ALA A 332 11.69 -23.98 5.06
CA ALA A 332 12.31 -22.92 4.27
C ALA A 332 13.51 -22.28 4.98
N LEU A 333 13.49 -22.15 6.30
CA LEU A 333 14.63 -21.64 7.08
C LEU A 333 15.85 -22.57 6.98
N LYS A 334 15.63 -23.89 7.04
CA LYS A 334 16.71 -24.88 6.85
C LYS A 334 17.32 -24.79 5.46
N ASP A 335 16.48 -24.64 4.43
CA ASP A 335 16.93 -24.48 3.05
C ASP A 335 17.72 -23.18 2.90
N ALA A 336 17.19 -22.05 3.38
CA ALA A 336 17.81 -20.74 3.29
C ALA A 336 19.17 -20.68 4.02
N GLN A 337 19.32 -21.39 5.15
CA GLN A 337 20.59 -21.45 5.87
C GLN A 337 21.76 -21.95 5.00
N THR A 338 21.49 -22.73 3.95
CA THR A 338 22.55 -23.23 3.04
C THR A 338 23.19 -22.12 2.20
N ASP A 339 22.50 -20.99 2.02
CA ASP A 339 23.00 -19.83 1.29
C ASP A 339 23.80 -18.86 2.20
N TRP A 340 23.77 -19.05 3.52
CA TRP A 340 24.40 -18.16 4.49
C TRP A 340 25.48 -18.89 5.32
N PRO A 341 26.73 -18.38 5.35
CA PRO A 341 27.77 -18.97 6.19
C PRO A 341 27.56 -18.65 7.67
N GLU A 342 27.00 -17.50 7.99
CA GLU A 342 26.57 -17.16 9.35
C GLU A 342 25.21 -17.77 9.69
N PRO A 343 24.96 -18.12 10.96
CA PRO A 343 23.64 -18.58 11.40
C PRO A 343 22.55 -17.53 11.11
N ILE A 344 21.45 -17.98 10.53
CA ILE A 344 20.21 -17.21 10.40
C ILE A 344 19.66 -16.95 11.81
N VAL A 345 19.31 -15.69 12.08
CA VAL A 345 18.75 -15.23 13.36
C VAL A 345 17.26 -14.88 13.26
N THR A 346 16.62 -15.18 12.12
CA THR A 346 15.18 -15.01 11.91
C THR A 346 14.40 -15.72 13.00
N GLU A 347 13.61 -14.99 13.77
CA GLU A 347 12.68 -15.57 14.73
C GLU A 347 11.47 -16.19 14.02
N LEU A 348 10.95 -17.28 14.55
CA LEU A 348 9.79 -17.97 14.02
C LEU A 348 8.76 -18.17 15.13
N GLU A 349 7.77 -17.29 15.17
CA GLU A 349 6.76 -17.23 16.23
C GLU A 349 5.34 -17.13 15.65
N GLU A 350 4.33 -17.43 16.47
CA GLU A 350 2.95 -17.12 16.13
C GLU A 350 2.78 -15.60 16.01
N VAL A 351 1.97 -15.15 15.06
CA VAL A 351 1.62 -13.73 14.98
C VAL A 351 0.90 -13.28 16.26
N LYS A 352 1.44 -12.26 16.91
CA LYS A 352 0.75 -11.52 17.98
C LYS A 352 0.27 -10.19 17.42
N ASN A 353 -0.84 -9.67 17.92
CA ASN A 353 -1.33 -8.29 17.77
C ASN A 353 -0.76 -7.53 16.57
N PHE A 354 -1.53 -7.36 15.50
CA PHE A 354 -1.13 -6.50 14.38
C PHE A 354 -1.79 -5.13 14.49
N THR A 355 -0.97 -4.09 14.55
CA THR A 355 -1.40 -2.69 14.50
C THR A 355 -0.96 -2.08 13.17
N GLU A 356 -1.92 -1.66 12.34
CA GLU A 356 -1.61 -1.00 11.07
C GLU A 356 -0.88 0.33 11.34
N ALA A 357 0.26 0.53 10.67
CA ALA A 357 1.02 1.77 10.80
C ALA A 357 0.28 2.95 10.13
N GLU A 358 0.67 4.15 10.49
CA GLU A 358 0.09 5.40 10.02
C GLU A 358 0.07 5.47 8.49
N GLN A 359 -0.97 6.10 7.92
CA GLN A 359 -1.22 6.15 6.46
C GLN A 359 -0.04 6.70 5.61
N HIS A 360 0.86 7.46 6.23
CA HIS A 360 2.04 8.00 5.55
C HIS A 360 3.16 6.96 5.37
N HIS A 361 3.18 5.86 6.13
CA HIS A 361 4.08 4.73 5.93
C HIS A 361 3.59 3.75 4.86
N GLN A 362 2.27 3.68 4.65
CA GLN A 362 1.66 2.74 3.71
C GLN A 362 2.05 3.06 2.26
N GLN A 363 2.63 2.07 1.56
CA GLN A 363 3.12 2.17 0.19
C GLN A 363 4.11 3.31 -0.03
N TYR A 364 4.96 3.60 0.96
CA TYR A 364 5.81 4.79 1.00
C TYR A 364 6.69 4.95 -0.26
N LEU A 365 7.38 3.88 -0.68
CA LEU A 365 8.28 3.93 -1.86
C LEU A 365 7.52 4.05 -3.18
N ALA A 366 6.34 3.43 -3.29
CA ALA A 366 5.49 3.57 -4.47
C ALA A 366 4.95 5.01 -4.62
N ARG A 367 4.85 5.75 -3.51
CA ARG A 367 4.36 7.14 -3.47
C ARG A 367 5.47 8.20 -3.59
N GLY A 368 6.72 7.79 -3.81
CA GLY A 368 7.84 8.70 -4.03
C GLY A 368 8.99 8.55 -3.04
N GLY A 369 8.77 7.88 -1.91
CA GLY A 369 9.76 7.79 -0.85
C GLY A 369 10.29 9.15 -0.39
N ARG A 370 11.49 9.16 0.18
CA ARG A 370 12.16 10.33 0.75
C ARG A 370 12.50 11.41 -0.27
N PHE A 371 12.77 11.02 -1.52
CA PHE A 371 13.27 11.92 -2.57
C PHE A 371 12.21 12.28 -3.62
N GLY A 372 10.96 11.86 -3.44
CA GLY A 372 9.86 12.12 -4.39
C GLY A 372 10.00 11.35 -5.72
N GLN A 373 10.76 10.26 -5.74
CA GLN A 373 10.99 9.42 -6.92
C GLN A 373 10.31 8.05 -6.71
N PRO A 374 9.09 7.83 -7.25
CA PRO A 374 8.35 6.61 -6.99
C PRO A 374 9.05 5.39 -7.59
N GLN A 375 8.98 4.27 -6.87
CA GLN A 375 9.46 2.98 -7.34
C GLN A 375 8.27 2.14 -7.79
N ASN A 376 8.37 1.51 -8.96
CA ASN A 376 7.25 0.82 -9.60
C ASN A 376 6.78 -0.39 -8.76
N PRO A 377 5.53 -0.45 -8.28
CA PRO A 377 5.00 -1.58 -7.50
C PRO A 377 4.35 -2.68 -8.36
N SER A 378 4.42 -2.56 -9.69
CA SER A 378 3.73 -3.48 -10.61
C SER A 378 4.19 -4.93 -10.43
N LYS A 379 3.24 -5.86 -10.58
CA LYS A 379 3.50 -7.31 -10.49
C LYS A 379 4.60 -7.72 -11.47
N GLY A 380 5.58 -8.48 -10.98
CA GLY A 380 6.72 -8.96 -11.75
C GLY A 380 7.84 -7.95 -11.98
N CYS A 381 7.74 -6.71 -11.46
CA CYS A 381 8.82 -5.73 -11.57
C CYS A 381 10.07 -6.20 -10.79
N ASP A 382 11.21 -6.23 -11.46
CA ASP A 382 12.51 -6.67 -10.94
C ASP A 382 13.52 -5.53 -10.75
N ASP A 383 13.09 -4.27 -10.95
CA ASP A 383 13.91 -3.09 -10.70
C ASP A 383 14.50 -3.13 -9.28
N PRO A 384 15.81 -2.83 -9.08
CA PRO A 384 16.39 -2.81 -7.74
C PRO A 384 15.64 -1.87 -6.79
N ILE A 385 15.22 -2.39 -5.64
CA ILE A 385 14.55 -1.60 -4.60
C ILE A 385 15.58 -0.76 -3.85
N ARG A 386 15.38 0.56 -3.83
CA ARG A 386 16.14 1.51 -3.00
C ARG A 386 15.45 1.68 -1.66
N CYS A 387 16.18 1.53 -0.56
CA CYS A 387 15.62 1.44 0.80
C CYS A 387 14.67 2.58 1.18
N TYR A 388 14.98 3.82 0.77
CA TYR A 388 14.26 5.01 1.25
C TYR A 388 13.66 5.88 0.14
N GLY A 389 13.95 5.61 -1.13
CA GLY A 389 13.55 6.48 -2.25
C GLY A 389 14.53 6.47 -3.40
#